data_AF-A0A955LLG8-F1
#
_entry.id   AF-A0A955LLG8-F1
#
_cell.length_a   1.000
_cell.length_b   1.000
_cell.length_c   1.000
_cell.angle_alpha   90.00
_cell.angle_beta   90.00
_cell.angle_gamma   90.00
#
_symmetry.space_group_name_H-M   'P 1'
#
loop_
_entity.id
_entity.type
_entity.pdbx_description
1 polymer ?
#
loop_
_entity_poly.entity_id
_entity_poly.type
_entity_poly.pdbx_seq_one_letter_code
_entity_poly.pdbx_strand_id
1 'polypeptide(L)'
;MKTRIKYQGMAMVFSLIVVILNWRLFFPVWKSEGPEELTDLLGLALLCCGFLVRIVARNHKKEASQNGHQLVTSGIYRLVRNPMYIGTFLIGTGIIVTLFQWWIFFLFLAGFCVIYLPQIRREEQWLVEQFPVSYPQYQRKTRRWIPTLQSLFRSETLAIFRVKPGWFKNEFRSFVLAILVLMLIETAQDVHLFGSHELTEELIETLLIIGIPCLWFLVSELNPSLPKMK
;
A
#
# COMPACT_ATOMS: atom_id res chain seq x y z
N MET A 1 -21.47 -4.09 17.57
CA MET A 1 -21.44 -4.23 16.10
C MET A 1 -20.38 -3.26 15.55
N LYS A 2 -19.18 -3.75 15.18
CA LYS A 2 -18.07 -2.90 14.72
C LYS A 2 -18.41 -2.34 13.34
N THR A 3 -18.88 -1.09 13.27
CA THR A 3 -18.79 -0.25 12.06
C THR A 3 -17.31 -0.02 11.78
N ARG A 4 -16.66 -1.02 11.17
CA ARG A 4 -15.31 -0.88 10.62
C ARG A 4 -15.38 0.29 9.66
N ILE A 5 -14.72 1.39 10.00
CA ILE A 5 -14.54 2.55 9.14
C ILE A 5 -13.74 2.07 7.92
N LYS A 6 -14.45 1.50 6.94
CA LYS A 6 -13.93 1.10 5.62
C LYS A 6 -13.53 2.33 4.80
N TYR A 7 -13.96 3.51 5.23
CA TYR A 7 -13.84 4.77 4.49
C TYR A 7 -12.49 5.49 4.67
N GLN A 8 -11.64 5.14 5.63
CA GLN A 8 -10.43 5.93 5.92
C GLN A 8 -9.30 5.74 4.91
N GLY A 9 -9.12 4.53 4.37
CA GLY A 9 -8.17 4.31 3.26
C GLY A 9 -8.64 5.01 1.98
N MET A 10 -9.94 4.91 1.68
CA MET A 10 -10.56 5.59 0.55
C MET A 10 -10.55 7.11 0.72
N ALA A 11 -10.68 7.65 1.94
CA ALA A 11 -10.62 9.09 2.20
C ALA A 11 -9.21 9.67 2.00
N MET A 12 -8.15 8.94 2.37
CA MET A 12 -6.78 9.37 2.08
C MET A 12 -6.49 9.31 0.58
N VAL A 13 -6.86 8.21 -0.07
CA VAL A 13 -6.74 8.04 -1.53
C VAL A 13 -7.57 9.10 -2.24
N PHE A 14 -8.78 9.40 -1.77
CA PHE A 14 -9.63 10.47 -2.29
C PHE A 14 -9.04 11.84 -2.06
N SER A 15 -8.42 12.12 -0.90
CA SER A 15 -7.73 13.39 -0.66
C SER A 15 -6.46 13.55 -1.52
N LEU A 16 -5.72 12.47 -1.75
CA LEU A 16 -4.58 12.46 -2.67
C LEU A 16 -5.04 12.62 -4.12
N ILE A 17 -6.10 11.92 -4.52
CA ILE A 17 -6.75 12.07 -5.83
C ILE A 17 -7.31 13.48 -5.99
N VAL A 18 -7.91 14.10 -4.98
CA VAL A 18 -8.38 15.50 -5.06
C VAL A 18 -7.19 16.45 -5.21
N VAL A 19 -6.09 16.24 -4.49
CA VAL A 19 -4.88 17.07 -4.63
C VAL A 19 -4.20 16.85 -5.99
N ILE A 20 -4.17 15.63 -6.50
CA ILE A 20 -3.60 15.26 -7.81
C ILE A 20 -4.49 15.75 -8.96
N LEU A 21 -5.81 15.55 -8.89
CA LEU A 21 -6.77 16.00 -9.91
C LEU A 21 -6.89 17.52 -9.96
N ASN A 22 -6.66 18.23 -8.84
CA ASN A 22 -6.65 19.69 -8.79
C ASN A 22 -5.23 20.29 -8.86
N TRP A 23 -4.21 19.47 -9.11
CA TRP A 23 -2.81 19.89 -9.27
C TRP A 23 -2.64 20.95 -10.36
N ARG A 24 -3.37 20.78 -11.47
CA ARG A 24 -3.35 21.66 -12.65
C ARG A 24 -3.86 23.09 -12.39
N LEU A 25 -4.54 23.36 -11.26
CA LEU A 25 -4.99 24.72 -10.91
C LEU A 25 -3.90 25.57 -10.24
N PHE A 26 -2.79 24.97 -9.79
CA PHE A 26 -1.84 25.68 -8.94
C PHE A 26 -0.39 25.71 -9.45
N PHE A 27 0.14 24.70 -10.17
CA PHE A 27 1.58 24.70 -10.51
C PHE A 27 1.93 24.09 -11.89
N PRO A 28 2.83 24.74 -12.66
CA PRO A 28 3.31 24.22 -13.95
C PRO A 28 4.15 22.95 -13.75
N VAL A 29 3.85 21.90 -14.52
CA VAL A 29 4.63 20.66 -14.59
C VAL A 29 5.98 21.01 -15.19
N TRP A 30 7.05 20.87 -14.41
CA TRP A 30 8.41 21.03 -14.91
C TRP A 30 8.77 19.77 -15.70
N LYS A 31 9.17 19.94 -16.96
CA LYS A 31 9.82 18.88 -17.72
C LYS A 31 11.10 18.50 -16.97
N SER A 32 11.13 17.30 -16.40
CA SER A 32 12.30 16.81 -15.69
C SER A 32 13.34 16.38 -16.72
N GLU A 33 14.57 16.86 -16.62
CA GLU A 33 15.71 16.29 -17.37
C GLU A 33 16.34 15.10 -16.62
N GLY A 34 15.68 14.58 -15.58
CA GLY A 34 16.15 13.47 -14.75
C GLY A 34 15.84 12.09 -15.34
N PRO A 35 16.33 11.01 -14.70
CA PRO A 35 16.06 9.64 -15.13
C PRO A 35 14.64 9.22 -14.71
N GLU A 36 13.64 9.61 -15.52
CA GLU A 36 12.21 9.31 -15.32
C GLU A 36 11.99 7.80 -15.11
N GLU A 37 12.61 6.97 -15.96
CA GLU A 37 12.57 5.50 -15.85
C GLU A 37 13.01 4.97 -14.47
N LEU A 38 14.03 5.59 -13.86
CA LEU A 38 14.52 5.17 -12.54
C LEU A 38 13.53 5.55 -11.45
N THR A 39 12.93 6.73 -11.53
CA THR A 39 11.95 7.19 -10.55
C THR A 39 10.67 6.39 -10.63
N ASP A 40 10.25 6.00 -11.83
CA ASP A 40 9.07 5.15 -12.03
C ASP A 40 9.31 3.75 -11.49
N LEU A 41 10.47 3.16 -11.79
CA LEU A 41 10.87 1.87 -11.26
C LEU A 41 10.94 1.88 -9.71
N LEU A 42 11.54 2.91 -9.13
CA LEU A 42 11.63 3.06 -7.67
C LEU A 42 10.24 3.28 -7.03
N GLY A 43 9.40 4.12 -7.64
CA GLY A 43 8.03 4.37 -7.19
C GLY A 43 7.17 3.11 -7.23
N LEU A 44 7.23 2.37 -8.34
CA LEU A 44 6.55 1.09 -8.51
C LEU A 44 7.05 0.04 -7.52
N ALA A 45 8.37 -0.03 -7.31
CA ALA A 45 8.96 -0.94 -6.33
C ALA A 45 8.45 -0.63 -4.91
N LEU A 46 8.41 0.66 -4.51
CA LEU A 46 7.87 1.10 -3.22
C LEU A 46 6.39 0.78 -3.08
N LEU A 47 5.59 1.01 -4.12
CA LEU A 47 4.17 0.67 -4.17
C LEU A 47 3.97 -0.83 -3.95
N CYS A 48 4.68 -1.66 -4.72
CA CYS A 48 4.63 -3.12 -4.61
C CYS A 48 5.04 -3.60 -3.21
N CYS A 49 6.13 -3.05 -2.66
CA CYS A 49 6.58 -3.34 -1.31
C CYS A 49 5.51 -2.98 -0.26
N GLY A 50 4.86 -1.82 -0.42
CA GLY A 50 3.80 -1.39 0.49
C GLY A 50 2.59 -2.31 0.46
N PHE A 51 2.16 -2.77 -0.72
CA PHE A 51 1.11 -3.77 -0.85
C PHE A 51 1.51 -5.12 -0.25
N LEU A 52 2.74 -5.58 -0.49
CA LEU A 52 3.25 -6.81 0.11
C LEU A 52 3.19 -6.75 1.65
N VAL A 53 3.66 -5.67 2.25
CA VAL A 53 3.60 -5.43 3.71
C VAL A 53 2.15 -5.50 4.21
N ARG A 54 1.20 -4.87 3.50
CA ARG A 54 -0.23 -4.89 3.89
C ARG A 54 -0.84 -6.28 3.74
N ILE A 55 -0.53 -6.99 2.66
CA ILE A 55 -0.99 -8.37 2.43
C ILE A 55 -0.52 -9.28 3.56
N VAL A 56 0.78 -9.23 3.89
CA VAL A 56 1.35 -10.03 4.97
C VAL A 56 0.72 -9.66 6.31
N ALA A 57 0.66 -8.36 6.66
CA ALA A 57 0.10 -7.91 7.93
C ALA A 57 -1.38 -8.26 8.10
N ARG A 58 -2.21 -7.99 7.10
CA ARG A 58 -3.65 -8.28 7.15
C ARG A 58 -3.91 -9.77 7.34
N ASN A 59 -3.26 -10.61 6.54
CA ASN A 59 -3.53 -12.04 6.56
C ASN A 59 -2.97 -12.67 7.84
N HIS A 60 -1.81 -12.25 8.33
CA HIS A 60 -1.29 -12.70 9.63
C HIS A 60 -2.24 -12.36 10.78
N LYS A 61 -2.78 -11.13 10.79
CA LYS A 61 -3.79 -10.72 11.79
C LYS A 61 -5.09 -11.51 11.65
N LYS A 62 -5.51 -11.82 10.42
CA LYS A 62 -6.73 -12.59 10.14
C LYS A 62 -6.60 -14.04 10.63
N GLU A 63 -5.51 -14.70 10.31
CA GLU A 63 -5.24 -16.08 10.76
C GLU A 63 -5.16 -16.15 12.28
N ALA A 64 -4.44 -15.22 12.92
CA ALA A 64 -4.37 -15.16 14.38
C ALA A 64 -5.75 -14.94 15.02
N SER A 65 -6.60 -14.07 14.43
CA SER A 65 -7.95 -13.84 14.93
C SER A 65 -8.89 -15.05 14.78
N GLN A 66 -8.63 -15.96 13.83
CA GLN A 66 -9.38 -17.21 13.67
C GLN A 66 -8.99 -18.23 14.74
N ASN A 67 -7.78 -18.13 15.28
CA ASN A 67 -7.23 -19.01 16.32
C ASN A 67 -7.49 -18.51 17.75
N GLY A 68 -8.37 -17.51 17.90
CA GLY A 68 -8.73 -16.89 19.18
C GLY A 68 -8.54 -15.37 19.16
N HIS A 69 -9.29 -14.63 19.98
CA HIS A 69 -9.15 -13.18 20.16
C HIS A 69 -7.89 -12.81 20.97
N GLN A 70 -6.74 -13.34 20.58
CA GLN A 70 -5.47 -13.08 21.25
C GLN A 70 -4.73 -11.90 20.61
N LEU A 71 -3.84 -11.29 21.39
CA LEU A 71 -2.96 -10.23 20.92
C LEU A 71 -1.94 -10.78 19.91
N VAL A 72 -1.96 -10.24 18.69
CA VAL A 72 -1.05 -10.64 17.61
C VAL A 72 0.30 -9.94 17.76
N THR A 73 1.35 -10.71 18.09
CA THR A 73 2.72 -10.20 18.29
C THR A 73 3.77 -10.94 17.44
N SER A 74 3.34 -11.91 16.62
CA SER A 74 4.19 -12.75 15.78
C SER A 74 4.19 -12.29 14.31
N GLY A 75 5.01 -12.93 13.49
CA GLY A 75 5.16 -12.58 12.08
C GLY A 75 5.62 -11.13 11.91
N ILE A 76 5.01 -10.40 10.97
CA ILE A 76 5.37 -9.02 10.69
C ILE A 76 5.13 -8.07 11.87
N TYR A 77 4.21 -8.42 12.78
CA TYR A 77 3.96 -7.67 14.00
C TYR A 77 5.13 -7.77 15.00
N ARG A 78 6.02 -8.75 14.88
CA ARG A 78 7.24 -8.79 15.71
C ARG A 78 8.22 -7.67 15.36
N LEU A 79 8.23 -7.23 14.09
CA LEU A 79 9.14 -6.20 13.58
C LEU A 79 8.67 -4.81 14.01
N VAL A 80 7.37 -4.53 13.84
CA VAL A 80 6.75 -3.23 14.08
C VAL A 80 5.31 -3.43 14.52
N ARG A 81 4.80 -2.54 15.38
CA ARG A 81 3.44 -2.68 15.93
C ARG A 81 2.33 -2.37 14.92
N ASN A 82 2.62 -1.51 13.95
CA ASN A 82 1.64 -0.93 13.04
C ASN A 82 2.01 -1.16 11.54
N PRO A 83 2.30 -2.41 11.12
CA PRO A 83 2.81 -2.69 9.77
C PRO A 83 1.84 -2.31 8.65
N MET A 84 0.52 -2.39 8.90
CA MET A 84 -0.48 -1.95 7.92
C MET A 84 -0.31 -0.48 7.53
N TYR A 85 0.01 0.39 8.50
CA TYR A 85 0.20 1.82 8.25
C TYR A 85 1.51 2.11 7.54
N ILE A 86 2.57 1.34 7.83
CA ILE A 86 3.83 1.41 7.08
C ILE A 86 3.60 1.04 5.63
N GLY A 87 2.87 -0.05 5.35
CA GLY A 87 2.56 -0.42 3.99
C GLY A 87 1.70 0.63 3.27
N THR A 88 0.76 1.28 3.96
CA THR A 88 0.00 2.42 3.42
C THR A 88 0.90 3.63 3.14
N PHE A 89 1.86 3.93 4.02
CA PHE A 89 2.84 5.00 3.80
C PHE A 89 3.72 4.73 2.58
N LEU A 90 4.20 3.48 2.42
CA LEU A 90 5.00 3.06 1.27
C LEU A 90 4.23 3.14 -0.05
N ILE A 91 2.95 2.75 -0.06
CA ILE A 91 2.09 2.90 -1.26
C ILE A 91 1.97 4.37 -1.66
N GLY A 92 1.64 5.26 -0.71
CA GLY A 92 1.52 6.68 -1.01
C GLY A 92 2.84 7.30 -1.46
N THR A 93 3.95 6.91 -0.82
CA THR A 93 5.28 7.37 -1.22
C THR A 93 5.65 6.87 -2.62
N GLY A 94 5.35 5.60 -2.95
CA GLY A 94 5.60 5.04 -4.27
C GLY A 94 4.88 5.81 -5.38
N ILE A 95 3.60 6.11 -5.18
CA ILE A 95 2.81 6.94 -6.11
C ILE A 95 3.48 8.32 -6.31
N ILE A 96 3.90 8.97 -5.22
CA ILE A 96 4.50 10.31 -5.28
C ILE A 96 5.86 10.29 -6.00
N VAL A 97 6.64 9.23 -5.78
CA VAL A 97 7.95 9.06 -6.43
C VAL A 97 7.80 8.83 -7.93
N THR A 98 6.82 8.02 -8.36
CA THR A 98 6.49 7.86 -9.80
C THR A 98 6.06 9.20 -10.42
N LEU A 99 5.23 9.98 -9.73
CA LEU A 99 4.81 11.29 -10.26
C LEU A 99 5.93 12.36 -10.25
N PHE A 100 7.09 12.06 -9.66
CA PHE A 100 8.27 12.91 -9.52
C PHE A 100 8.03 14.31 -8.91
N GLN A 101 6.99 14.47 -8.08
CA GLN A 101 6.66 15.74 -7.44
C GLN A 101 7.09 15.77 -5.98
N TRP A 102 8.36 16.10 -5.74
CA TRP A 102 8.99 16.02 -4.41
C TRP A 102 8.25 16.81 -3.31
N TRP A 103 7.60 17.92 -3.63
CA TRP A 103 6.87 18.71 -2.63
C TRP A 103 5.51 18.11 -2.24
N ILE A 104 4.89 17.30 -3.12
CA ILE A 104 3.69 16.52 -2.76
C ILE A 104 3.99 15.60 -1.58
N PHE A 105 5.23 15.09 -1.49
CA PHE A 105 5.63 14.25 -0.37
C PHE A 105 5.40 14.93 0.98
N PHE A 106 5.67 16.22 1.11
CA PHE A 106 5.46 16.94 2.38
C PHE A 106 3.97 17.11 2.69
N LEU A 107 3.14 17.40 1.70
CA LEU A 107 1.68 17.46 1.87
C LEU A 107 1.10 16.10 2.24
N PHE A 108 1.55 15.06 1.57
CA PHE A 108 1.20 13.68 1.87
C PHE A 108 1.63 13.30 3.29
N LEU A 109 2.87 13.60 3.69
CA LEU A 109 3.39 13.32 5.02
C LEU A 109 2.57 14.04 6.09
N ALA A 110 2.25 15.32 5.88
CA ALA A 110 1.40 16.09 6.77
C ALA A 110 -0.01 15.47 6.89
N GLY A 111 -0.67 15.17 5.76
CA GLY A 111 -1.99 14.53 5.74
C GLY A 111 -1.99 13.14 6.39
N PHE A 112 -0.96 12.34 6.09
CA PHE A 112 -0.75 11.03 6.71
C PHE A 112 -0.62 11.16 8.23
N CYS A 113 0.14 12.15 8.71
CA CYS A 113 0.31 12.38 10.14
C CYS A 113 -1.00 12.81 10.82
N VAL A 114 -1.75 13.73 10.21
CA VAL A 114 -3.04 14.21 10.72
C VAL A 114 -4.07 13.09 10.79
N ILE A 115 -4.13 12.22 9.79
CA ILE A 115 -5.13 11.16 9.73
C ILE A 115 -4.73 9.95 10.58
N TYR A 116 -3.51 9.44 10.40
CA TYR A 116 -3.15 8.14 10.95
C TYR A 116 -2.48 8.17 12.31
N LEU A 117 -1.80 9.26 12.72
CA LEU A 117 -1.26 9.32 14.08
C LEU A 117 -2.36 9.24 15.15
N PRO A 118 -3.49 9.98 15.04
CA PRO A 118 -4.60 9.84 15.98
C PRO A 118 -5.22 8.44 15.92
N GLN A 119 -5.40 7.88 14.72
CA GLN A 119 -5.96 6.55 14.56
C GLN A 119 -5.11 5.47 15.24
N ILE A 120 -3.80 5.49 15.00
CA ILE A 120 -2.86 4.57 15.65
C ILE A 120 -2.91 4.73 17.15
N ARG A 121 -2.90 5.97 17.67
CA ARG A 121 -2.98 6.20 19.13
C ARG A 121 -4.27 5.60 19.73
N ARG A 122 -5.42 5.80 19.07
CA ARG A 122 -6.69 5.19 19.51
C ARG A 122 -6.65 3.66 19.46
N GLU A 123 -6.08 3.08 18.40
CA GLU A 123 -5.92 1.63 18.29
C GLU A 123 -4.99 1.07 19.37
N GLU A 124 -3.87 1.74 19.66
CA GLU A 124 -2.94 1.33 20.72
C GLU A 124 -3.58 1.47 22.11
N GLN A 125 -4.33 2.55 22.38
CA GLN A 125 -5.08 2.74 23.63
C GLN A 125 -6.12 1.63 23.83
N TRP A 126 -6.90 1.34 22.80
CA TRP A 126 -7.86 0.23 22.84
C TRP A 126 -7.16 -1.11 23.10
N LEU A 127 -5.98 -1.35 22.51
CA LEU A 127 -5.21 -2.56 22.78
C LEU A 127 -4.66 -2.64 24.22
N VAL A 128 -4.30 -1.50 24.83
CA VAL A 128 -3.95 -1.45 26.27
C VAL A 128 -5.16 -1.86 27.12
N GLU A 129 -6.35 -1.35 26.80
CA GLU A 129 -7.57 -1.68 27.54
C GLU A 129 -7.97 -3.16 27.39
N GLN A 130 -7.86 -3.72 26.18
CA GLN A 130 -8.21 -5.13 25.94
C GLN A 130 -7.16 -6.11 26.47
N PHE A 131 -5.89 -5.69 26.51
CA PHE A 131 -4.76 -6.54 26.85
C PHE A 131 -3.81 -5.84 27.85
N PRO A 132 -4.27 -5.54 29.07
CA PRO A 132 -3.58 -4.66 30.01
C PRO A 132 -2.22 -5.18 30.47
N VAL A 133 -1.99 -6.50 30.41
CA VAL A 133 -0.70 -7.12 30.77
C VAL A 133 0.19 -7.34 29.54
N SER A 134 -0.34 -7.97 28.49
CA SER A 134 0.46 -8.42 27.36
C SER A 134 0.80 -7.31 26.36
N TYR A 135 -0.07 -6.31 26.17
CA TYR A 135 0.21 -5.23 25.23
C TYR A 135 1.33 -4.28 25.70
N PRO A 136 1.39 -3.83 26.98
CA PRO A 136 2.53 -3.06 27.47
C PRO A 136 3.86 -3.81 27.36
N GLN A 137 3.88 -5.13 27.60
CA GLN A 137 5.08 -5.95 27.41
C GLN A 137 5.52 -5.99 25.95
N TYR A 138 4.56 -6.11 25.03
CA TYR A 138 4.82 -6.04 23.59
C TYR A 138 5.34 -4.67 23.17
N GLN A 139 4.78 -3.57 23.71
CA GLN A 139 5.24 -2.21 23.42
C GLN A 139 6.70 -1.97 23.80
N ARG A 140 7.21 -2.61 24.87
CA ARG A 140 8.62 -2.54 25.27
C ARG A 140 9.56 -3.25 24.29
N LYS A 141 9.09 -4.30 23.62
CA LYS A 141 9.89 -5.15 22.72
C LYS A 141 9.87 -4.68 21.28
N THR A 142 8.74 -4.13 20.82
CA THR A 142 8.50 -3.83 19.41
C THR A 142 8.19 -2.35 19.22
N ARG A 143 8.91 -1.71 18.29
CA ARG A 143 8.76 -0.29 17.97
C ARG A 143 7.50 -0.01 17.15
N ARG A 144 7.01 1.23 17.18
CA ARG A 144 5.77 1.63 16.49
C ARG A 144 5.91 1.62 14.97
N TRP A 145 7.01 2.16 14.44
CA TRP A 145 7.20 2.51 13.02
C TRP A 145 8.41 1.86 12.36
N ILE A 146 9.57 1.93 13.02
CA ILE A 146 10.84 1.52 12.41
C ILE A 146 11.32 0.27 13.14
N PRO A 147 11.55 -0.86 12.43
CA PRO A 147 12.08 -2.06 13.04
C PRO A 147 13.48 -1.82 13.62
N THR A 148 13.86 -2.59 14.64
CA THR A 148 15.25 -2.55 15.11
C THR A 148 16.16 -3.29 14.12
N LEU A 149 17.40 -2.85 13.95
CA LEU A 149 18.38 -3.57 13.13
C LEU A 149 18.48 -5.05 13.56
N GLN A 150 18.51 -5.30 14.87
CA GLN A 150 18.51 -6.65 15.43
C GLN A 150 17.26 -7.47 15.01
N SER A 151 16.09 -6.85 14.88
CA SER A 151 14.88 -7.55 14.42
C SER A 151 14.93 -7.88 12.94
N LEU A 152 15.58 -7.05 12.12
CA LEU A 152 15.73 -7.27 10.68
C LEU A 152 16.70 -8.42 10.38
N PHE A 153 17.86 -8.44 11.05
CA PHE A 153 18.93 -9.41 10.78
C PHE A 153 18.72 -10.79 11.42
N ARG A 154 17.55 -11.10 11.97
CA ARG A 154 17.24 -12.47 12.40
C ARG A 154 16.99 -13.36 11.18
N SER A 155 17.55 -14.56 11.19
CA SER A 155 17.41 -15.57 10.12
C SER A 155 15.96 -15.89 9.75
N GLU A 156 15.05 -15.80 10.72
CA GLU A 156 13.62 -16.05 10.54
C GLU A 156 12.84 -14.90 9.87
N THR A 157 13.43 -13.73 9.69
CA THR A 157 12.71 -12.54 9.18
C THR A 157 12.19 -12.77 7.77
N LEU A 158 12.94 -13.44 6.92
CA LEU A 158 12.48 -13.78 5.56
C LEU A 158 11.29 -14.76 5.57
N ALA A 159 11.18 -15.60 6.60
CA ALA A 159 10.05 -16.51 6.74
C ALA A 159 8.72 -15.76 6.97
N ILE A 160 8.76 -14.52 7.47
CA ILE A 160 7.58 -13.65 7.62
C ILE A 160 6.92 -13.37 6.26
N PHE A 161 7.73 -13.26 5.20
CA PHE A 161 7.28 -12.94 3.86
C PHE A 161 6.99 -14.18 3.00
N ARG A 162 6.87 -15.36 3.62
CA ARG A 162 6.35 -16.57 2.93
C ARG A 162 4.85 -16.44 2.71
N VAL A 163 4.49 -15.67 1.69
CA VAL A 163 3.10 -15.38 1.32
C VAL A 163 2.44 -16.64 0.77
N LYS A 164 1.24 -16.97 1.27
CA LYS A 164 0.43 -18.07 0.72
C LYS A 164 -0.31 -17.60 -0.54
N PRO A 165 -0.52 -18.43 -1.56
CA PRO A 165 -1.19 -18.04 -2.81
C PRO A 165 -2.56 -17.34 -2.62
N GLY A 166 -3.32 -17.72 -1.59
CA GLY A 166 -4.64 -17.15 -1.29
C GLY A 166 -4.65 -15.76 -0.63
N TRP A 167 -3.50 -15.27 -0.16
CA TRP A 167 -3.43 -14.02 0.62
C TRP A 167 -3.66 -12.76 -0.21
N PHE A 168 -3.35 -12.81 -1.52
CA PHE A 168 -3.48 -11.68 -2.45
C PHE A 168 -4.93 -11.26 -2.66
N LYS A 169 -5.90 -12.19 -2.59
CA LYS A 169 -7.31 -11.93 -2.91
C LYS A 169 -7.92 -10.72 -2.19
N ASN A 170 -7.47 -10.45 -0.96
CA ASN A 170 -8.04 -9.39 -0.12
C ASN A 170 -7.54 -7.97 -0.47
N GLU A 171 -6.41 -7.85 -1.17
CA GLU A 171 -5.80 -6.56 -1.53
C GLU A 171 -5.61 -6.41 -3.05
N PHE A 172 -5.82 -7.49 -3.82
CA PHE A 172 -5.64 -7.50 -5.28
C PHE A 172 -6.44 -6.40 -5.98
N ARG A 173 -7.70 -6.22 -5.62
CA ARG A 173 -8.55 -5.16 -6.20
C ARG A 173 -7.99 -3.76 -5.93
N SER A 174 -7.47 -3.51 -4.73
CA SER A 174 -6.86 -2.22 -4.39
C SER A 174 -5.50 -2.03 -5.04
N PHE A 175 -4.73 -3.10 -5.22
CA PHE A 175 -3.47 -3.08 -5.96
C PHE A 175 -3.69 -2.72 -7.43
N VAL A 176 -4.57 -3.46 -8.12
CA VAL A 176 -4.92 -3.19 -9.52
C VAL A 176 -5.48 -1.78 -9.69
N LEU A 177 -6.38 -1.34 -8.79
CA LEU A 177 -6.92 0.01 -8.84
C LEU A 177 -5.82 1.08 -8.65
N ALA A 178 -4.84 0.85 -7.77
CA ALA A 178 -3.74 1.80 -7.57
C ALA A 178 -2.86 1.92 -8.83
N ILE A 179 -2.53 0.79 -9.47
CA ILE A 179 -1.78 0.78 -10.74
C ILE A 179 -2.57 1.46 -11.85
N LEU A 180 -3.87 1.14 -11.99
CA LEU A 180 -4.75 1.76 -12.96
C LEU A 180 -4.84 3.29 -12.80
N VAL A 181 -5.03 3.76 -11.56
CA VAL A 181 -5.10 5.20 -11.30
C VAL A 181 -3.75 5.86 -11.57
N LEU A 182 -2.64 5.22 -11.22
CA LEU A 182 -1.30 5.74 -11.49
C LEU A 182 -1.06 5.88 -13.00
N MET A 183 -1.33 4.83 -13.76
CA MET A 183 -1.23 4.85 -15.23
C MET A 183 -2.12 5.92 -15.85
N LEU A 184 -3.38 6.05 -15.40
CA LEU A 184 -4.26 7.11 -15.91
C LEU A 184 -3.75 8.53 -15.61
N ILE A 185 -3.06 8.72 -14.49
CA ILE A 185 -2.47 10.02 -14.15
C ILE A 185 -1.26 10.29 -15.05
N GLU A 186 -0.37 9.32 -15.18
CA GLU A 186 0.83 9.35 -16.03
C GLU A 186 0.45 9.65 -17.49
N THR A 187 -0.45 8.85 -18.08
CA THR A 187 -0.99 9.09 -19.42
C THR A 187 -1.63 10.46 -19.58
N ALA A 188 -2.36 10.93 -18.57
CA ALA A 188 -2.93 12.27 -18.64
C ALA A 188 -1.85 13.36 -18.63
N GLN A 189 -0.72 13.14 -17.94
CA GLN A 189 0.43 14.04 -17.92
C GLN A 189 1.16 14.03 -19.26
N ASP A 190 1.42 12.86 -19.83
CA ASP A 190 2.19 12.69 -21.06
C ASP A 190 1.44 13.25 -22.27
N VAL A 191 0.15 12.92 -22.40
CA VAL A 191 -0.74 13.52 -23.42
C VAL A 191 -0.79 15.04 -23.32
N HIS A 192 -0.63 15.59 -22.12
CA HIS A 192 -0.62 17.04 -21.91
C HIS A 192 0.71 17.68 -22.28
N LEU A 193 1.83 16.99 -22.03
CA LEU A 193 3.20 17.49 -22.29
C LEU A 193 3.63 17.30 -23.75
N PHE A 194 3.31 16.14 -24.35
CA PHE A 194 3.80 15.69 -25.65
C PHE A 194 2.70 15.62 -26.72
N GLY A 195 1.43 15.70 -26.32
CA GLY A 195 0.27 15.72 -27.22
C GLY A 195 -0.41 14.36 -27.40
N SER A 196 -1.49 14.32 -28.17
CA SER A 196 -2.37 13.14 -28.28
C SER A 196 -1.79 11.94 -29.02
N HIS A 197 -0.59 12.04 -29.59
CA HIS A 197 0.06 10.94 -30.31
C HIS A 197 0.60 9.86 -29.35
N GLU A 198 1.03 10.24 -28.15
CA GLU A 198 1.49 9.27 -27.13
C GLU A 198 0.34 8.45 -26.53
N LEU A 199 -0.88 9.00 -26.55
CA LEU A 199 -2.09 8.31 -26.08
C LEU A 199 -2.23 6.91 -26.69
N THR A 200 -1.90 6.74 -27.97
CA THR A 200 -2.04 5.45 -28.67
C THR A 200 -1.03 4.40 -28.24
N GLU A 201 0.21 4.78 -27.95
CA GLU A 201 1.27 3.84 -27.55
C GLU A 201 1.06 3.39 -26.10
N GLU A 202 0.79 4.33 -25.20
CA GLU A 202 0.52 4.01 -23.80
C GLU A 202 -0.77 3.22 -23.58
N LEU A 203 -1.81 3.45 -24.38
CA LEU A 203 -3.06 2.67 -24.29
C LEU A 203 -2.78 1.18 -24.59
N ILE A 204 -1.87 0.88 -25.51
CA ILE A 204 -1.47 -0.49 -25.86
C ILE A 204 -0.68 -1.11 -24.69
N GLU A 205 0.28 -0.39 -24.11
CA GLU A 205 1.05 -0.88 -22.96
C GLU A 205 0.16 -1.12 -21.73
N THR A 206 -0.74 -0.18 -21.44
CA THR A 206 -1.76 -0.28 -20.38
C THR A 206 -2.62 -1.53 -20.57
N LEU A 207 -3.11 -1.78 -21.80
CA LEU A 207 -3.89 -2.97 -22.12
C LEU A 207 -3.08 -4.27 -21.98
N LEU A 208 -1.78 -4.26 -22.26
CA LEU A 208 -0.91 -5.43 -22.09
C LEU A 208 -0.61 -5.72 -20.61
N ILE A 209 -0.28 -4.69 -19.82
CA ILE A 209 0.09 -4.82 -18.41
C ILE A 209 -1.11 -5.15 -17.53
N ILE A 210 -2.27 -4.55 -17.80
CA ILE A 210 -3.47 -4.70 -16.96
C ILE A 210 -4.45 -5.74 -17.53
N GLY A 211 -4.53 -5.86 -18.85
CA GLY A 211 -5.44 -6.79 -19.51
C GLY A 211 -5.16 -8.23 -19.10
N ILE A 212 -3.88 -8.63 -19.03
CA ILE A 212 -3.49 -10.00 -18.69
C ILE A 212 -3.86 -10.36 -17.23
N PRO A 213 -3.51 -9.57 -16.19
CA PRO A 213 -3.91 -9.85 -14.81
C PRO A 213 -5.43 -9.75 -14.58
N CYS A 214 -6.12 -8.80 -15.23
CA CYS A 214 -7.56 -8.64 -15.09
C CYS A 214 -8.31 -9.79 -15.74
N LEU A 215 -7.93 -10.21 -16.95
CA LEU A 215 -8.49 -11.38 -17.63
C LEU A 215 -8.23 -12.64 -16.81
N TRP A 216 -7.02 -12.82 -16.29
CA TRP A 216 -6.70 -13.96 -15.43
C TRP A 216 -7.56 -13.99 -14.16
N PHE A 217 -7.72 -12.84 -13.48
CA PHE A 217 -8.55 -12.74 -12.29
C PHE A 217 -10.02 -13.05 -12.59
N LEU A 218 -10.56 -12.52 -13.70
CA LEU A 218 -11.93 -12.74 -14.14
C LEU A 218 -12.18 -14.22 -14.49
N VAL A 219 -11.24 -14.85 -15.21
CA VAL A 219 -11.25 -16.29 -15.50
C VAL A 219 -11.17 -17.11 -14.21
N SER A 220 -10.38 -16.68 -13.22
CA SER A 220 -10.24 -17.37 -11.94
C SER A 220 -11.46 -17.26 -11.02
N GLU A 221 -12.27 -16.20 -11.13
CA GLU A 221 -13.55 -16.07 -10.42
C GLU A 221 -14.68 -16.85 -11.13
N LEU A 222 -14.68 -16.88 -12.47
CA LEU A 222 -15.71 -17.56 -13.27
C LEU A 222 -15.54 -19.09 -13.33
N ASN A 223 -14.33 -19.61 -13.09
CA ASN A 223 -14.05 -21.03 -13.18
C ASN A 223 -13.49 -21.60 -11.87
N PRO A 224 -14.34 -21.90 -10.86
CA PRO A 224 -13.91 -22.38 -9.55
C PRO A 224 -13.23 -23.76 -9.54
N SER A 225 -13.22 -24.47 -10.68
CA SER A 225 -12.60 -25.79 -10.88
C SER A 225 -11.17 -25.74 -11.44
N LEU A 226 -10.62 -24.57 -11.79
CA LEU A 226 -9.22 -24.47 -12.21
C LEU A 226 -8.27 -24.86 -11.06
N PRO A 227 -7.24 -25.69 -11.32
CA PRO A 227 -6.28 -26.08 -10.31
C PRO A 227 -5.57 -24.81 -9.80
N LYS A 228 -5.76 -24.52 -8.51
CA LYS A 228 -4.95 -23.52 -7.82
C LYS A 228 -3.50 -23.99 -7.92
N MET A 229 -2.66 -23.27 -8.69
CA MET A 229 -1.24 -23.57 -8.73
C MET A 229 -0.70 -23.56 -7.30
N LYS A 230 -0.05 -24.66 -6.92
CA LYS A 230 0.52 -24.88 -5.58
C LYS A 230 1.61 -23.87 -5.28
#